data_AF-A0A3D5U7F8-F1
#
_entry.id   AF-A0A3D5U7F8-F1
#
_cell.length_a   1.000
_cell.length_b   1.000
_cell.length_c   1.000
_cell.angle_alpha   90.00
_cell.angle_beta   90.00
_cell.angle_gamma   90.00
#
_symmetry.space_group_name_H-M   'P 1'
#
loop_
_entity.id
_entity.type
_entity.pdbx_description
1 polymer ?
#
loop_
_entity_poly.entity_id
_entity_poly.type
_entity_poly.pdbx_seq_one_letter_code
_entity_poly.pdbx_strand_id
1 'polypeptide(L)'
;KDNPLRDILQADLNRRLIMEDSSRAESWLQMENNPGAMLLNNDYLLSTLWNQTAPWNAMCPLDPLSNSRSVAGCPAVAMSQILNFFQSLNGTRFSDNDDYYHSFSGRNYTIDDDCVELDFPSFPELNEMLDEVQMAFNYDQSLSSELQAALVFACGTACKQIYSSQVSGTLSVNQAHAAFRRFGFADATLLGPDHPQLYSSMIQNLNDGMPLLLAMVTPAEDAGHNVVVDGFSDGMYHLNFGWGGQYNGWYSLPEEVPYNLTVVEGAVLNLQPAITVLSLPNALQIEAGGSQTFEVASLCAQPLQLMDFLVGDALNPDEWQINPAPGEATINAFGIMYFSITNLVPTRDIIESSIRMVFDNAWLEIPLSFSSSSTAEDPQLVPASVHVHASPNPFSESCEFSISGAKTAPRELRIYNLKGQLLRQSRQNTWDGRDDAGKLCPTGLYFYRILGEDYSASGKLIKR
;
A
#
# COMPACT_ATOMS: atom_id res chain seq x y z
N LYS A 1 13.06 33.50 -0.89
CA LYS A 1 12.61 32.69 -2.04
C LYS A 1 11.78 31.59 -1.44
N ASP A 2 10.47 31.81 -1.44
CA ASP A 2 9.51 30.98 -0.74
C ASP A 2 9.46 29.61 -1.39
N ASN A 3 9.54 28.57 -0.55
CA ASN A 3 9.47 27.19 -0.97
C ASN A 3 7.99 26.78 -0.85
N PRO A 4 7.24 26.71 -1.95
CA PRO A 4 5.81 26.39 -1.91
C PRO A 4 5.53 25.02 -1.25
N LEU A 5 6.49 24.08 -1.30
CA LEU A 5 6.41 22.79 -0.62
C LEU A 5 6.51 22.91 0.90
N ARG A 6 7.27 23.89 1.40
CA ARG A 6 7.37 24.20 2.84
C ARG A 6 6.10 24.87 3.34
N ASP A 7 5.50 25.76 2.56
CA ASP A 7 4.24 26.42 2.94
C ASP A 7 3.04 25.46 2.91
N ILE A 8 3.04 24.50 1.97
CA ILE A 8 2.04 23.41 1.90
C ILE A 8 2.22 22.44 3.08
N LEU A 9 3.45 21.98 3.36
CA LEU A 9 3.73 21.10 4.50
C LEU A 9 3.45 21.81 5.84
N GLN A 10 3.70 23.12 5.94
CA GLN A 10 3.44 23.89 7.14
C GLN A 10 1.95 24.22 7.31
N ALA A 11 1.19 24.39 6.23
CA ALA A 11 -0.26 24.50 6.27
C ALA A 11 -0.93 23.16 6.62
N ASP A 12 -0.42 22.04 6.11
CA ASP A 12 -0.85 20.67 6.43
C ASP A 12 -0.52 20.31 7.89
N LEU A 13 0.72 20.54 8.35
CA LEU A 13 1.10 20.36 9.75
C LEU A 13 0.28 21.26 10.68
N ASN A 14 0.06 22.52 10.33
CA ASN A 14 -0.74 23.43 11.15
C ASN A 14 -2.21 23.01 11.18
N ARG A 15 -2.76 22.44 10.10
CA ARG A 15 -4.13 21.91 10.07
C ARG A 15 -4.25 20.62 10.89
N ARG A 16 -3.24 19.73 10.87
CA ARG A 16 -3.08 18.54 11.72
C ARG A 16 -2.87 18.88 13.21
N LEU A 17 -2.27 20.04 13.51
CA LEU A 17 -2.09 20.57 14.86
C LEU A 17 -3.33 21.30 15.42
N ILE A 18 -4.32 21.62 14.57
CA ILE A 18 -5.55 22.33 14.98
C ILE A 18 -6.69 21.35 15.32
N MET A 19 -6.61 20.07 14.95
CA MET A 19 -7.64 19.07 15.31
C MET A 19 -7.37 18.42 16.68
N GLU A 20 -8.17 18.83 17.66
CA GLU A 20 -8.28 18.26 19.02
C GLU A 20 -8.91 16.86 19.00
N ASP A 21 -8.16 15.81 18.62
CA ASP A 21 -8.48 14.44 19.07
C ASP A 21 -7.23 13.57 19.15
N SER A 22 -6.80 13.26 20.37
CA SER A 22 -5.59 12.50 20.68
C SER A 22 -5.86 11.01 20.91
N SER A 23 -7.12 10.56 20.80
CA SER A 23 -7.52 9.17 21.02
C SER A 23 -7.07 8.20 19.91
N ARG A 24 -6.60 8.71 18.76
CA ARG A 24 -6.38 7.92 17.53
C ARG A 24 -4.94 7.88 17.01
N ALA A 25 -4.00 8.54 17.70
CA ALA A 25 -2.60 8.65 17.26
C ALA A 25 -1.83 7.31 17.24
N GLU A 26 -2.23 6.33 18.07
CA GLU A 26 -1.66 4.95 18.03
C GLU A 26 -2.18 4.15 16.83
N SER A 27 -3.45 4.30 16.47
CA SER A 27 -4.03 3.67 15.28
C SER A 27 -3.40 4.20 14.00
N TRP A 28 -3.14 5.50 13.92
CA TRP A 28 -2.40 6.12 12.81
C TRP A 28 -0.96 5.59 12.68
N LEU A 29 -0.27 5.35 13.80
CA LEU A 29 1.08 4.80 13.80
C LEU A 29 1.12 3.30 13.42
N GLN A 30 0.07 2.54 13.73
CA GLN A 30 -0.06 1.15 13.26
C GLN A 30 -0.30 1.09 11.75
N MET A 31 -1.04 2.04 11.18
CA MET A 31 -1.27 2.16 9.73
C MET A 31 -0.03 2.55 8.93
N GLU A 32 0.81 3.46 9.43
CA GLU A 32 2.09 3.79 8.78
C GLU A 32 3.08 2.61 8.75
N ASN A 33 2.94 1.65 9.68
CA ASN A 33 3.88 0.53 9.81
C ASN A 33 3.31 -0.82 9.34
N ASN A 34 2.02 -0.93 9.02
CA ASN A 34 1.40 -2.17 8.56
C ASN A 34 0.11 -1.88 7.75
N PRO A 35 0.21 -1.69 6.42
CA PRO A 35 -0.89 -1.20 5.57
C PRO A 35 -2.03 -2.22 5.31
N GLY A 36 -2.22 -3.21 6.18
CA GLY A 36 -3.27 -4.22 6.09
C GLY A 36 -2.73 -5.55 5.56
N ALA A 37 -3.10 -6.64 6.22
CA ALA A 37 -2.78 -7.98 5.74
C ALA A 37 -3.63 -8.25 4.49
N MET A 38 -3.00 -8.38 3.33
CA MET A 38 -3.66 -8.87 2.12
C MET A 38 -4.05 -10.34 2.33
N LEU A 39 -5.31 -10.66 2.03
CA LEU A 39 -5.83 -12.02 2.09
C LEU A 39 -5.13 -12.88 1.03
N LEU A 40 -4.52 -13.98 1.46
CA LEU A 40 -3.89 -14.97 0.57
C LEU A 40 -4.96 -15.64 -0.30
N ASN A 41 -4.68 -15.82 -1.59
CA ASN A 41 -5.50 -16.62 -2.49
C ASN A 41 -4.84 -17.99 -2.69
N ASN A 42 -5.27 -19.01 -1.96
CA ASN A 42 -4.74 -20.38 -2.11
C ASN A 42 -3.19 -20.45 -1.96
N ASP A 43 -2.66 -20.00 -0.81
CA ASP A 43 -1.23 -20.08 -0.43
C ASP A 43 -0.24 -19.17 -1.19
N TYR A 44 -0.68 -18.41 -2.20
CA TYR A 44 0.10 -17.37 -2.89
C TYR A 44 -0.78 -16.16 -3.26
N LEU A 45 -0.18 -15.08 -3.78
CA LEU A 45 -0.83 -13.77 -3.87
C LEU A 45 -1.58 -13.55 -5.20
N LEU A 46 -0.99 -13.90 -6.35
CA LEU A 46 -1.58 -13.59 -7.66
C LEU A 46 -2.47 -14.70 -8.18
N SER A 47 -3.60 -14.33 -8.78
CA SER A 47 -4.48 -15.23 -9.56
C SER A 47 -4.37 -15.03 -11.07
N THR A 48 -3.63 -14.01 -11.52
CA THR A 48 -3.50 -13.64 -12.92
C THR A 48 -2.62 -14.62 -13.70
N LEU A 49 -3.06 -14.96 -14.91
CA LEU A 49 -2.32 -15.82 -15.85
C LEU A 49 -2.05 -15.05 -17.14
N TRP A 50 -1.37 -13.91 -17.04
CA TRP A 50 -1.10 -13.07 -18.22
C TRP A 50 0.04 -13.64 -19.07
N ASN A 51 0.07 -13.25 -20.34
CA ASN A 51 1.04 -13.75 -21.33
C ASN A 51 1.68 -12.59 -22.11
N GLN A 52 2.70 -12.89 -22.91
CA GLN A 52 3.40 -11.90 -23.74
C GLN A 52 2.83 -11.76 -25.15
N THR A 53 1.87 -12.59 -25.53
CA THR A 53 1.19 -12.54 -26.84
C THR A 53 -0.24 -12.01 -26.68
N ALA A 54 -1.07 -12.15 -27.71
CA ALA A 54 -2.44 -11.67 -27.67
C ALA A 54 -3.23 -12.27 -26.48
N PRO A 55 -4.08 -11.47 -25.81
CA PRO A 55 -4.38 -10.07 -26.10
C PRO A 55 -3.39 -9.04 -25.51
N TRP A 56 -2.52 -9.43 -24.58
CA TRP A 56 -1.69 -8.51 -23.79
C TRP A 56 -0.70 -7.65 -24.58
N ASN A 57 -0.33 -8.07 -25.79
CA ASN A 57 0.56 -7.30 -26.67
C ASN A 57 -0.18 -6.43 -27.69
N ALA A 58 -1.51 -6.31 -27.63
CA ALA A 58 -2.29 -5.60 -28.65
C ALA A 58 -1.85 -4.14 -28.86
N MET A 59 -1.39 -3.48 -27.78
CA MET A 59 -0.92 -2.09 -27.79
C MET A 59 0.60 -1.95 -27.99
N CYS A 60 1.34 -3.05 -28.19
CA CYS A 60 2.78 -2.97 -28.46
C CYS A 60 3.05 -2.47 -29.89
N PRO A 61 4.21 -1.88 -30.21
CA PRO A 61 4.50 -1.44 -31.57
C PRO A 61 4.53 -2.61 -32.58
N LEU A 62 4.08 -2.37 -33.81
CA LEU A 62 4.39 -3.25 -34.94
C LEU A 62 5.89 -3.28 -35.17
N ASP A 63 6.44 -4.48 -35.34
CA ASP A 63 7.83 -4.67 -35.68
C ASP A 63 8.05 -4.25 -37.15
N PRO A 64 8.85 -3.20 -37.45
CA PRO A 64 8.99 -2.69 -38.81
C PRO A 64 9.69 -3.65 -39.77
N LEU A 65 10.37 -4.69 -39.27
CA LEU A 65 11.04 -5.69 -40.11
C LEU A 65 10.12 -6.84 -40.51
N SER A 66 9.19 -7.25 -39.63
CA SER A 66 8.29 -8.39 -39.86
C SER A 66 6.84 -7.99 -40.09
N ASN A 67 6.50 -6.71 -39.87
CA ASN A 67 5.14 -6.17 -39.87
C ASN A 67 4.17 -6.94 -38.96
N SER A 68 4.71 -7.59 -37.92
CA SER A 68 3.95 -8.33 -36.92
C SER A 68 3.99 -7.59 -35.59
N ARG A 69 2.91 -7.69 -34.80
CA ARG A 69 2.86 -7.10 -33.46
C ARG A 69 4.02 -7.61 -32.60
N SER A 70 4.76 -6.71 -31.97
CA SER A 70 5.83 -7.09 -31.04
C SER A 70 5.27 -7.90 -29.87
N VAL A 71 6.05 -8.83 -29.32
CA VAL A 71 5.67 -9.48 -28.05
C VAL A 71 5.73 -8.46 -26.92
N ALA A 72 4.93 -8.64 -25.88
CA ALA A 72 4.81 -7.66 -24.81
C ALA A 72 6.03 -7.57 -23.88
N GLY A 73 6.88 -8.60 -23.84
CA GLY A 73 8.08 -8.63 -23.00
C GLY A 73 7.81 -8.99 -21.54
N CYS A 74 8.72 -9.79 -20.96
CA CYS A 74 8.55 -10.31 -19.62
C CYS A 74 8.56 -9.26 -18.48
N PRO A 75 9.36 -8.18 -18.51
CA PRO A 75 9.33 -7.18 -17.45
C PRO A 75 7.99 -6.43 -17.42
N ALA A 76 7.46 -6.09 -18.60
CA ALA A 76 6.17 -5.40 -18.73
C ALA A 76 5.00 -6.25 -18.22
N VAL A 77 4.98 -7.55 -18.55
CA VAL A 77 3.96 -8.49 -18.07
C VAL A 77 4.09 -8.77 -16.57
N ALA A 78 5.31 -8.93 -16.04
CA ALA A 78 5.51 -9.13 -14.61
C ALA A 78 5.06 -7.90 -13.80
N MET A 79 5.49 -6.70 -14.23
CA MET A 79 5.10 -5.45 -13.59
C MET A 79 3.58 -5.22 -13.66
N SER A 80 2.96 -5.42 -14.82
CA SER A 80 1.52 -5.16 -14.97
C SER A 80 0.65 -6.11 -14.15
N GLN A 81 1.07 -7.36 -13.96
CA GLN A 81 0.40 -8.29 -13.03
C GLN A 81 0.49 -7.83 -11.57
N ILE A 82 1.63 -7.26 -11.14
CA ILE A 82 1.80 -6.69 -9.79
C ILE A 82 0.91 -5.45 -9.60
N LEU A 83 0.87 -4.56 -10.59
CA LEU A 83 0.00 -3.36 -10.56
C LEU A 83 -1.48 -3.75 -10.54
N ASN A 84 -1.88 -4.78 -11.28
CA ASN A 84 -3.23 -5.32 -11.26
C ASN A 84 -3.57 -5.95 -9.90
N PHE A 85 -2.63 -6.66 -9.28
CA PHE A 85 -2.82 -7.24 -7.94
C PHE A 85 -3.08 -6.15 -6.89
N PHE A 86 -2.30 -5.07 -6.91
CA PHE A 86 -2.52 -3.94 -6.02
C PHE A 86 -3.67 -3.01 -6.44
N GLN A 87 -4.20 -3.18 -7.65
CA GLN A 87 -5.22 -2.32 -8.25
C GLN A 87 -4.87 -0.83 -8.12
N SER A 88 -3.62 -0.49 -8.39
CA SER A 88 -3.12 0.88 -8.28
C SER A 88 -2.16 1.21 -9.40
N LEU A 89 -2.40 2.38 -10.01
CA LEU A 89 -1.45 3.04 -10.92
C LEU A 89 -0.68 4.16 -10.22
N ASN A 90 -0.94 4.42 -8.94
CA ASN A 90 -0.46 5.59 -8.19
C ASN A 90 -0.65 6.92 -8.94
N GLY A 91 -1.75 7.05 -9.70
CA GLY A 91 -2.04 8.24 -10.51
C GLY A 91 -1.07 8.47 -11.68
N THR A 92 -0.36 7.44 -12.14
CA THR A 92 0.64 7.55 -13.21
C THR A 92 0.01 7.99 -14.53
N ARG A 93 0.59 9.03 -15.13
CA ARG A 93 0.29 9.50 -16.48
C ARG A 93 1.58 9.68 -17.28
N PHE A 94 1.49 9.50 -18.59
CA PHE A 94 2.59 9.70 -19.54
C PHE A 94 2.46 11.05 -20.26
N SER A 95 3.59 11.60 -20.69
CA SER A 95 3.69 12.84 -21.46
C SER A 95 4.91 12.76 -22.39
N ASP A 96 5.11 13.73 -23.27
CA ASP A 96 6.29 13.81 -24.16
C ASP A 96 7.64 13.73 -23.40
N ASN A 97 7.67 14.01 -22.09
CA ASN A 97 8.89 13.83 -21.29
C ASN A 97 9.25 12.35 -21.04
N ASP A 98 8.31 11.44 -21.26
CA ASP A 98 8.47 10.00 -21.13
C ASP A 98 8.94 9.35 -22.43
N ASP A 99 9.07 10.14 -23.50
CA ASP A 99 9.55 9.65 -24.77
C ASP A 99 10.92 9.00 -24.64
N TYR A 100 11.10 7.92 -25.40
CA TYR A 100 12.38 7.28 -25.53
C TYR A 100 12.60 6.72 -26.93
N TYR A 101 13.87 6.78 -27.33
CA TYR A 101 14.31 6.24 -28.59
C TYR A 101 14.54 4.74 -28.45
N HIS A 102 13.74 3.96 -29.17
CA HIS A 102 13.89 2.53 -29.31
C HIS A 102 14.94 2.23 -30.38
N SER A 103 16.04 1.56 -30.00
CA SER A 103 17.06 1.10 -30.94
C SER A 103 17.50 -0.33 -30.61
N PHE A 104 17.01 -1.31 -31.39
CA PHE A 104 17.32 -2.72 -31.18
C PHE A 104 17.34 -3.52 -32.47
N SER A 105 18.46 -4.19 -32.74
CA SER A 105 18.60 -5.12 -33.87
C SER A 105 18.13 -4.54 -35.23
N GLY A 106 18.42 -3.26 -35.48
CA GLY A 106 18.04 -2.56 -36.71
C GLY A 106 16.64 -1.94 -36.73
N ARG A 107 15.87 -2.07 -35.64
CA ARG A 107 14.60 -1.37 -35.44
C ARG A 107 14.85 -0.06 -34.71
N ASN A 108 14.48 1.04 -35.32
CA ASN A 108 14.79 2.38 -34.85
C ASN A 108 13.54 3.26 -34.98
N TYR A 109 12.98 3.69 -33.86
CA TYR A 109 11.78 4.52 -33.79
C TYR A 109 11.66 5.15 -32.39
N THR A 110 10.79 6.12 -32.23
CA THR A 110 10.51 6.80 -30.96
C THR A 110 9.15 6.34 -30.42
N ILE A 111 9.12 5.98 -29.15
CA ILE A 111 7.88 5.91 -28.38
C ILE A 111 7.80 7.25 -27.62
N ASP A 112 6.77 8.08 -27.78
CA ASP A 112 5.48 7.80 -28.45
C ASP A 112 5.30 8.36 -29.89
N ASP A 113 6.23 9.18 -30.39
CA ASP A 113 6.10 9.94 -31.65
C ASP A 113 5.76 9.10 -32.90
N ASP A 114 6.20 7.84 -32.98
CA ASP A 114 5.95 6.96 -34.13
C ASP A 114 4.69 6.09 -33.97
N CYS A 115 3.78 6.46 -33.06
CA CYS A 115 2.53 5.75 -32.74
C CYS A 115 1.65 5.42 -33.96
N VAL A 116 1.52 6.36 -34.90
CA VAL A 116 0.72 6.14 -36.12
C VAL A 116 1.39 5.15 -37.07
N GLU A 117 2.70 5.25 -37.26
CA GLU A 117 3.43 4.38 -38.19
C GLU A 117 3.49 2.94 -37.69
N LEU A 118 3.65 2.76 -36.38
CA LEU A 118 3.81 1.45 -35.75
C LEU A 118 2.56 0.97 -35.01
N ASP A 119 1.43 1.65 -35.19
CA ASP A 119 0.10 1.23 -34.73
C ASP A 119 0.05 0.88 -33.24
N PHE A 120 0.48 1.81 -32.40
CA PHE A 120 0.37 1.75 -30.93
C PHE A 120 -0.26 3.06 -30.42
N PRO A 121 -0.86 3.11 -29.22
CA PRO A 121 -1.51 4.32 -28.75
C PRO A 121 -0.50 5.42 -28.43
N SER A 122 -0.84 6.66 -28.79
CA SER A 122 -0.15 7.85 -28.28
C SER A 122 -0.30 7.95 -26.76
N PHE A 123 0.55 8.72 -26.07
CA PHE A 123 0.39 8.90 -24.62
C PHE A 123 -0.94 9.51 -24.18
N PRO A 124 -1.55 10.47 -24.90
CA PRO A 124 -2.91 10.92 -24.59
C PRO A 124 -3.94 9.77 -24.63
N GLU A 125 -3.95 8.95 -25.69
CA GLU A 125 -4.85 7.80 -25.80
C GLU A 125 -4.57 6.73 -24.73
N LEU A 126 -3.29 6.49 -24.44
CA LEU A 126 -2.88 5.58 -23.36
C LEU A 126 -3.37 6.08 -22.00
N ASN A 127 -3.28 7.38 -21.73
CA ASN A 127 -3.76 7.97 -20.48
C ASN A 127 -5.28 7.84 -20.32
N GLU A 128 -6.06 8.01 -21.39
CA GLU A 128 -7.51 7.77 -21.38
C GLU A 128 -7.82 6.31 -21.04
N MET A 129 -7.11 5.35 -21.63
CA MET A 129 -7.24 3.93 -21.26
C MET A 129 -6.81 3.65 -19.81
N LEU A 130 -5.80 4.37 -19.29
CA LEU A 130 -5.39 4.25 -17.88
C LEU A 130 -6.40 4.88 -16.92
N ASP A 131 -7.21 5.87 -17.34
CA ASP A 131 -8.37 6.33 -16.58
C ASP A 131 -9.40 5.19 -16.44
N GLU A 132 -9.66 4.45 -17.51
CA GLU A 132 -10.57 3.29 -17.49
C GLU A 132 -10.02 2.13 -16.64
N VAL A 133 -8.71 1.87 -16.70
CA VAL A 133 -8.05 0.89 -15.80
C VAL A 133 -8.25 1.31 -14.34
N GLN A 134 -8.00 2.58 -14.00
CA GLN A 134 -8.18 3.06 -12.63
C GLN A 134 -9.64 2.99 -12.19
N MET A 135 -10.59 3.28 -13.08
CA MET A 135 -12.02 3.13 -12.80
C MET A 135 -12.37 1.67 -12.50
N ALA A 136 -11.92 0.71 -13.31
CA ALA A 136 -12.13 -0.71 -13.05
C ALA A 136 -11.53 -1.13 -11.70
N PHE A 137 -10.31 -0.68 -11.39
CA PHE A 137 -9.69 -0.88 -10.08
C PHE A 137 -10.51 -0.27 -8.95
N ASN A 138 -11.03 0.94 -9.08
CA ASN A 138 -11.82 1.56 -8.01
C ASN A 138 -13.04 0.70 -7.63
N TYR A 139 -13.65 0.03 -8.61
CA TYR A 139 -14.84 -0.82 -8.45
C TYR A 139 -14.53 -2.32 -8.26
N ASP A 140 -13.27 -2.72 -8.06
CA ASP A 140 -12.85 -4.13 -7.97
C ASP A 140 -13.23 -4.98 -9.20
N GLN A 141 -13.25 -4.37 -10.38
CA GLN A 141 -13.65 -5.04 -11.62
C GLN A 141 -12.44 -5.63 -12.34
N SER A 142 -12.66 -6.80 -12.94
CA SER A 142 -11.68 -7.39 -13.84
C SER A 142 -11.48 -6.53 -15.08
N LEU A 143 -10.23 -6.28 -15.45
CA LEU A 143 -9.88 -5.53 -16.65
C LEU A 143 -10.30 -6.28 -17.92
N SER A 144 -10.84 -5.56 -18.91
CA SER A 144 -11.06 -6.10 -20.25
C SER A 144 -9.72 -6.43 -20.94
N SER A 145 -9.74 -7.27 -21.97
CA SER A 145 -8.53 -7.61 -22.74
C SER A 145 -7.80 -6.39 -23.30
N GLU A 146 -8.53 -5.34 -23.65
CA GLU A 146 -7.99 -4.07 -24.15
C GLU A 146 -7.26 -3.29 -23.05
N LEU A 147 -7.90 -3.15 -21.88
CA LEU A 147 -7.32 -2.47 -20.72
C LEU A 147 -6.12 -3.23 -20.14
N GLN A 148 -6.13 -4.57 -20.21
CA GLN A 148 -4.96 -5.39 -19.88
C GLN A 148 -3.78 -5.08 -20.81
N ALA A 149 -4.03 -4.98 -22.12
CA ALA A 149 -3.00 -4.64 -23.10
C ALA A 149 -2.47 -3.21 -22.93
N ALA A 150 -3.35 -2.25 -22.60
CA ALA A 150 -2.96 -0.88 -22.29
C ALA A 150 -2.06 -0.81 -21.05
N LEU A 151 -2.43 -1.52 -19.96
CA LEU A 151 -1.60 -1.58 -18.75
C LEU A 151 -0.24 -2.23 -19.00
N VAL A 152 -0.20 -3.31 -19.78
CA VAL A 152 1.05 -3.99 -20.17
C VAL A 152 1.93 -3.05 -21.00
N PHE A 153 1.37 -2.36 -22.00
CA PHE A 153 2.14 -1.40 -22.81
C PHE A 153 2.65 -0.22 -21.98
N ALA A 154 1.84 0.33 -21.07
CA ALA A 154 2.26 1.37 -20.13
C ALA A 154 3.45 0.92 -19.26
N CYS A 155 3.44 -0.31 -18.75
CA CYS A 155 4.56 -0.88 -18.00
C CYS A 155 5.81 -1.01 -18.87
N GLY A 156 5.67 -1.47 -20.12
CA GLY A 156 6.77 -1.55 -21.08
C GLY A 156 7.37 -0.19 -21.44
N THR A 157 6.53 0.83 -21.60
CA THR A 157 6.96 2.23 -21.79
C THR A 157 7.77 2.73 -20.60
N ALA A 158 7.29 2.53 -19.36
CA ALA A 158 8.04 2.91 -18.17
C ALA A 158 9.37 2.14 -18.02
N CYS A 159 9.41 0.88 -18.47
CA CYS A 159 10.64 0.09 -18.55
C CYS A 159 11.61 0.59 -19.62
N LYS A 160 11.20 1.48 -20.54
CA LYS A 160 11.95 1.82 -21.77
C LYS A 160 12.36 0.56 -22.53
N GLN A 161 11.37 -0.31 -22.69
CA GLN A 161 11.55 -1.66 -23.19
C GLN A 161 11.99 -1.68 -24.66
N ILE A 162 12.85 -2.64 -25.02
CA ILE A 162 13.06 -3.00 -26.42
C ILE A 162 11.94 -3.92 -26.91
N TYR A 163 11.47 -3.71 -28.12
CA TYR A 163 10.39 -4.44 -28.74
C TYR A 163 10.83 -5.11 -30.05
N SER A 164 10.37 -6.35 -30.23
CA SER A 164 10.33 -6.99 -31.54
C SER A 164 9.25 -8.07 -31.57
N SER A 165 8.95 -8.57 -32.76
CA SER A 165 8.05 -9.71 -32.96
C SER A 165 8.57 -11.04 -32.39
N GLN A 166 9.85 -11.12 -32.01
CA GLN A 166 10.48 -12.36 -31.52
C GLN A 166 10.77 -12.32 -30.02
N VAL A 167 11.30 -11.19 -29.55
CA VAL A 167 11.67 -10.97 -28.15
C VAL A 167 11.55 -9.49 -27.82
N SER A 168 10.99 -9.21 -26.65
CA SER A 168 10.92 -7.87 -26.07
C SER A 168 11.30 -7.96 -24.61
N GLY A 169 11.91 -6.92 -24.07
CA GLY A 169 12.37 -6.93 -22.68
C GLY A 169 13.29 -5.78 -22.34
N THR A 170 13.88 -5.85 -21.16
CA THR A 170 14.88 -4.90 -20.68
C THR A 170 16.28 -5.46 -20.87
N LEU A 171 17.28 -4.59 -20.90
CA LEU A 171 18.70 -4.98 -20.95
C LEU A 171 19.27 -5.24 -19.55
N SER A 172 18.57 -4.78 -18.51
CA SER A 172 18.90 -5.07 -17.11
C SER A 172 17.67 -4.88 -16.22
N VAL A 173 17.64 -5.58 -15.09
CA VAL A 173 16.65 -5.42 -14.00
C VAL A 173 16.54 -3.98 -13.47
N ASN A 174 17.59 -3.16 -13.62
CA ASN A 174 17.56 -1.73 -13.26
C ASN A 174 16.45 -0.95 -13.99
N GLN A 175 16.12 -1.34 -15.22
CA GLN A 175 15.03 -0.71 -15.97
C GLN A 175 13.66 -1.02 -15.35
N ALA A 176 13.45 -2.26 -14.89
CA ALA A 176 12.22 -2.63 -14.19
C ALA A 176 12.11 -1.89 -12.84
N HIS A 177 13.21 -1.78 -12.08
CA HIS A 177 13.23 -0.96 -10.87
C HIS A 177 12.87 0.51 -11.15
N ALA A 178 13.49 1.12 -12.16
CA ALA A 178 13.19 2.49 -12.57
C ALA A 178 11.73 2.65 -13.02
N ALA A 179 11.14 1.63 -13.66
CA ALA A 179 9.74 1.63 -14.07
C ALA A 179 8.79 1.67 -12.86
N PHE A 180 9.02 0.86 -11.84
CA PHE A 180 8.24 0.92 -10.59
C PHE A 180 8.36 2.29 -9.91
N ARG A 181 9.57 2.87 -9.87
CA ARG A 181 9.77 4.25 -9.38
C ARG A 181 8.99 5.27 -10.20
N ARG A 182 8.97 5.12 -11.52
CA ARG A 182 8.21 5.98 -12.44
C ARG A 182 6.70 5.87 -12.23
N PHE A 183 6.23 4.68 -11.82
CA PHE A 183 4.87 4.41 -11.39
C PHE A 183 4.59 4.80 -9.94
N GLY A 184 5.46 5.58 -9.28
CA GLY A 184 5.19 6.12 -7.94
C GLY A 184 5.40 5.15 -6.77
N PHE A 185 5.97 3.96 -7.00
CA PHE A 185 6.36 3.04 -5.92
C PHE A 185 7.64 3.57 -5.24
N ALA A 186 7.46 4.55 -4.36
CA ALA A 186 8.52 5.39 -3.82
C ALA A 186 9.48 4.69 -2.84
N ASP A 187 9.19 3.45 -2.45
CA ASP A 187 10.06 2.61 -1.62
C ASP A 187 10.65 1.41 -2.38
N ALA A 188 10.33 1.30 -3.69
CA ALA A 188 10.84 0.22 -4.52
C ALA A 188 12.37 0.17 -4.45
N THR A 189 12.88 -1.01 -4.11
CA THR A 189 14.30 -1.27 -3.83
C THR A 189 14.79 -2.38 -4.74
N LEU A 190 15.99 -2.24 -5.30
CA LEU A 190 16.65 -3.27 -6.08
C LEU A 190 17.77 -3.91 -5.26
N LEU A 191 17.71 -5.23 -5.06
CA LEU A 191 18.78 -6.02 -4.48
C LEU A 191 19.40 -6.94 -5.54
N GLY A 192 20.73 -6.88 -5.69
CA GLY A 192 21.49 -7.76 -6.58
C GLY A 192 21.83 -9.12 -5.93
N PRO A 193 22.40 -10.07 -6.70
CA PRO A 193 22.68 -11.44 -6.26
C PRO A 193 23.63 -11.52 -5.05
N ASP A 194 24.60 -10.62 -4.96
CA ASP A 194 25.59 -10.60 -3.88
C ASP A 194 25.08 -9.96 -2.58
N HIS A 195 23.82 -9.45 -2.57
CA HIS A 195 23.29 -8.79 -1.39
C HIS A 195 22.95 -9.82 -0.30
N PRO A 196 23.53 -9.72 0.92
CA PRO A 196 23.42 -10.76 1.94
C PRO A 196 22.00 -10.99 2.47
N GLN A 197 21.10 -10.02 2.24
CA GLN A 197 19.70 -10.10 2.68
C GLN A 197 18.71 -10.41 1.56
N LEU A 198 19.16 -10.65 0.32
CA LEU A 198 18.28 -10.83 -0.86
C LEU A 198 17.08 -11.75 -0.56
N TYR A 199 17.34 -13.01 -0.21
CA TYR A 199 16.29 -14.00 0.06
C TYR A 199 15.46 -13.68 1.31
N SER A 200 16.08 -13.17 2.38
CA SER A 200 15.33 -12.77 3.59
C SER A 200 14.40 -11.59 3.32
N SER A 201 14.80 -10.64 2.48
CA SER A 201 13.97 -9.49 2.10
C SER A 201 12.85 -9.89 1.14
N MET A 202 13.09 -10.86 0.24
CA MET A 202 12.04 -11.46 -0.57
C MET A 202 10.98 -12.15 0.28
N ILE A 203 11.39 -12.99 1.25
CA ILE A 203 10.47 -13.66 2.18
C ILE A 203 9.67 -12.64 2.99
N GLN A 204 10.34 -11.58 3.47
CA GLN A 204 9.65 -10.52 4.22
C GLN A 204 8.58 -9.81 3.36
N ASN A 205 8.90 -9.48 2.10
CA ASN A 205 7.92 -8.89 1.18
C ASN A 205 6.67 -9.77 1.03
N LEU A 206 6.88 -11.08 0.84
CA LEU A 206 5.78 -12.03 0.68
C LEU A 206 4.95 -12.19 1.97
N ASN A 207 5.59 -12.21 3.14
CA ASN A 207 4.91 -12.22 4.43
C ASN A 207 4.10 -10.93 4.68
N ASP A 208 4.54 -9.81 4.12
CA ASP A 208 3.85 -8.53 4.16
C ASP A 208 2.79 -8.38 3.05
N GLY A 209 2.51 -9.46 2.29
CA GLY A 209 1.52 -9.46 1.21
C GLY A 209 1.96 -8.74 -0.05
N MET A 210 3.26 -8.45 -0.21
CA MET A 210 3.81 -7.75 -1.37
C MET A 210 4.48 -8.75 -2.34
N PRO A 211 3.87 -9.01 -3.53
CA PRO A 211 4.58 -9.71 -4.58
C PRO A 211 5.73 -8.83 -5.09
N LEU A 212 6.74 -9.49 -5.67
CA LEU A 212 7.96 -8.85 -6.11
C LEU A 212 8.34 -9.31 -7.51
N LEU A 213 9.19 -8.53 -8.19
CA LEU A 213 9.75 -8.92 -9.47
C LEU A 213 11.14 -9.52 -9.27
N LEU A 214 11.39 -10.69 -9.85
CA LEU A 214 12.69 -11.36 -9.84
C LEU A 214 13.20 -11.48 -11.28
N ALA A 215 14.41 -10.98 -11.53
CA ALA A 215 15.12 -11.14 -12.78
C ALA A 215 16.14 -12.28 -12.65
N MET A 216 16.10 -13.19 -13.61
CA MET A 216 16.99 -14.36 -13.67
C MET A 216 17.61 -14.46 -15.05
N VAL A 217 18.83 -14.98 -15.11
CA VAL A 217 19.60 -15.18 -16.34
C VAL A 217 20.17 -16.59 -16.39
N THR A 218 20.55 -17.00 -17.60
CA THR A 218 21.36 -18.20 -17.76
C THR A 218 22.78 -17.96 -17.21
N PRO A 219 23.53 -19.01 -16.82
CA PRO A 219 24.94 -18.88 -16.43
C PRO A 219 25.85 -18.26 -17.49
N ALA A 220 25.45 -18.29 -18.76
CA ALA A 220 26.16 -17.66 -19.87
C ALA A 220 25.73 -16.20 -20.11
N GLU A 221 24.70 -15.73 -19.40
CA GLU A 221 24.08 -14.40 -19.56
C GLU A 221 23.60 -14.12 -21.00
N ASP A 222 23.31 -15.18 -21.76
CA ASP A 222 22.85 -15.11 -23.15
C ASP A 222 21.31 -15.14 -23.28
N ALA A 223 20.61 -15.43 -22.19
CA ALA A 223 19.17 -15.30 -22.06
C ALA A 223 18.80 -14.91 -20.63
N GLY A 224 17.67 -14.22 -20.49
CA GLY A 224 17.14 -13.80 -19.20
C GLY A 224 15.62 -13.71 -19.21
N HIS A 225 15.04 -13.67 -18.02
CA HIS A 225 13.60 -13.60 -17.82
C HIS A 225 13.25 -12.87 -16.53
N ASN A 226 12.13 -12.13 -16.55
CA ASN A 226 11.58 -11.45 -15.39
C ASN A 226 10.28 -12.15 -15.02
N VAL A 227 10.16 -12.55 -13.76
CA VAL A 227 9.01 -13.27 -13.21
C VAL A 227 8.46 -12.54 -12.00
N VAL A 228 7.20 -12.80 -11.66
CA VAL A 228 6.65 -12.39 -10.36
C VAL A 228 6.92 -13.51 -9.36
N VAL A 229 7.38 -13.15 -8.17
CA VAL A 229 7.38 -14.04 -7.01
C VAL A 229 6.26 -13.58 -6.09
N ASP A 230 5.34 -14.48 -5.80
CA ASP A 230 4.07 -14.18 -5.15
C ASP A 230 3.70 -15.17 -4.04
N GLY A 231 4.61 -16.07 -3.67
CA GLY A 231 4.41 -16.96 -2.52
C GLY A 231 5.71 -17.53 -2.00
N PHE A 232 5.73 -17.84 -0.70
CA PHE A 232 6.81 -18.58 -0.06
C PHE A 232 6.22 -19.60 0.92
N SER A 233 6.53 -20.87 0.72
CA SER A 233 6.04 -21.96 1.56
C SER A 233 7.04 -23.12 1.53
N ASP A 234 7.28 -23.73 2.68
CA ASP A 234 8.17 -24.89 2.84
C ASP A 234 9.57 -24.73 2.19
N GLY A 235 10.12 -23.50 2.21
CA GLY A 235 11.43 -23.19 1.62
C GLY A 235 11.43 -22.97 0.11
N MET A 236 10.27 -23.05 -0.54
CA MET A 236 10.08 -22.89 -1.99
C MET A 236 9.41 -21.55 -2.29
N TYR A 237 9.72 -20.99 -3.46
CA TYR A 237 9.13 -19.76 -3.96
C TYR A 237 8.13 -20.07 -5.07
N HIS A 238 6.92 -19.51 -4.99
CA HIS A 238 5.98 -19.58 -6.09
C HIS A 238 6.36 -18.52 -7.14
N LEU A 239 6.50 -18.95 -8.39
CA LEU A 239 6.86 -18.10 -9.52
C LEU A 239 5.72 -18.05 -10.53
N ASN A 240 5.34 -16.84 -10.94
CA ASN A 240 4.49 -16.59 -12.09
C ASN A 240 5.35 -16.08 -13.26
N PHE A 241 5.45 -16.90 -14.30
CA PHE A 241 6.34 -16.65 -15.44
C PHE A 241 5.80 -15.63 -16.45
N GLY A 242 4.53 -15.24 -16.35
CA GLY A 242 3.90 -14.38 -17.37
C GLY A 242 3.79 -15.07 -18.73
N TRP A 243 3.56 -16.39 -18.73
CA TRP A 243 3.38 -17.24 -19.92
C TRP A 243 2.02 -17.93 -19.96
N GLY A 244 0.97 -17.23 -19.51
CA GLY A 244 -0.38 -17.81 -19.49
C GLY A 244 -0.54 -18.96 -18.51
N GLY A 245 0.24 -18.98 -17.43
CA GLY A 245 0.28 -20.04 -16.43
C GLY A 245 1.24 -21.19 -16.72
N GLN A 246 1.84 -21.24 -17.92
CA GLN A 246 2.83 -22.25 -18.23
C GLN A 246 4.07 -22.06 -17.36
N TYR A 247 4.51 -23.15 -16.71
CA TYR A 247 5.62 -23.18 -15.75
C TYR A 247 5.39 -22.37 -14.47
N ASN A 248 4.18 -21.87 -14.20
CA ASN A 248 3.90 -21.33 -12.87
C ASN A 248 3.98 -22.47 -11.84
N GLY A 249 4.57 -22.21 -10.68
CA GLY A 249 4.71 -23.22 -9.64
C GLY A 249 5.75 -22.88 -8.58
N TRP A 250 5.98 -23.84 -7.68
CA TRP A 250 6.90 -23.75 -6.56
C TRP A 250 8.30 -24.25 -6.96
N TYR A 251 9.32 -23.42 -6.73
CA TYR A 251 10.71 -23.68 -7.12
C TYR A 251 11.69 -23.41 -5.99
N SER A 252 12.73 -24.24 -5.90
CA SER A 252 13.92 -23.91 -5.12
C SER A 252 14.75 -22.91 -5.91
N LEU A 253 14.91 -21.70 -5.37
CA LEU A 253 15.73 -20.67 -6.00
C LEU A 253 17.20 -20.79 -5.55
N PRO A 254 18.16 -20.62 -6.47
CA PRO A 254 17.97 -20.43 -7.91
C PRO A 254 18.01 -21.74 -8.75
N GLU A 255 18.35 -22.89 -8.17
CA GLU A 255 18.82 -24.05 -8.95
C GLU A 255 17.75 -24.80 -9.75
N GLU A 256 16.47 -24.75 -9.36
CA GLU A 256 15.41 -25.57 -9.97
C GLU A 256 14.57 -24.82 -11.01
N VAL A 257 14.96 -23.61 -11.36
CA VAL A 257 14.20 -22.78 -12.30
C VAL A 257 14.36 -23.31 -13.75
N PRO A 258 13.25 -23.50 -14.50
CA PRO A 258 13.28 -23.94 -15.89
C PRO A 258 14.13 -23.06 -16.82
N TYR A 259 14.46 -23.60 -18.00
CA TYR A 259 15.25 -22.92 -19.05
C TYR A 259 16.67 -22.52 -18.63
N ASN A 260 17.21 -23.17 -17.60
CA ASN A 260 18.54 -22.88 -17.06
C ASN A 260 18.66 -21.44 -16.52
N LEU A 261 17.55 -20.83 -16.10
CA LEU A 261 17.49 -19.51 -15.47
C LEU A 261 17.95 -19.59 -13.99
N THR A 262 19.16 -20.12 -13.79
CA THR A 262 19.69 -20.54 -12.48
C THR A 262 20.61 -19.51 -11.84
N VAL A 263 20.67 -18.31 -12.40
CA VAL A 263 21.42 -17.17 -11.85
C VAL A 263 20.48 -16.00 -11.63
N VAL A 264 20.45 -15.46 -10.41
CA VAL A 264 19.66 -14.25 -10.11
C VAL A 264 20.41 -13.02 -10.61
N GLU A 265 19.77 -12.19 -11.43
CA GLU A 265 20.29 -10.87 -11.81
C GLU A 265 19.94 -9.83 -10.74
N GLY A 266 18.73 -9.92 -10.17
CA GLY A 266 18.30 -9.08 -9.06
C GLY A 266 16.81 -9.20 -8.77
N ALA A 267 16.39 -8.67 -7.62
CA ALA A 267 14.99 -8.61 -7.21
C ALA A 267 14.57 -7.16 -6.93
N VAL A 268 13.41 -6.77 -7.48
CA VAL A 268 12.75 -5.50 -7.18
C VAL A 268 11.69 -5.74 -6.11
N LEU A 269 11.95 -5.17 -4.94
CA LEU A 269 11.22 -5.38 -3.69
C LEU A 269 10.54 -4.08 -3.22
N ASN A 270 9.76 -4.19 -2.14
CA ASN A 270 9.09 -3.09 -1.44
C ASN A 270 8.16 -2.30 -2.37
N LEU A 271 7.36 -3.04 -3.13
CA LEU A 271 6.43 -2.52 -4.12
C LEU A 271 5.11 -2.06 -3.46
N GLN A 272 5.22 -1.27 -2.40
CA GLN A 272 4.07 -0.72 -1.70
C GLN A 272 3.39 0.36 -2.56
N PRO A 273 2.08 0.25 -2.87
CA PRO A 273 1.34 1.32 -3.52
C PRO A 273 1.34 2.61 -2.70
N ALA A 274 1.23 3.74 -3.37
CA ALA A 274 1.03 5.02 -2.72
C ALA A 274 -0.31 5.00 -1.98
N ILE A 275 -0.27 5.22 -0.67
CA ILE A 275 -1.47 5.31 0.14
C ILE A 275 -2.18 6.63 -0.19
N THR A 276 -3.39 6.54 -0.71
CA THR A 276 -4.20 7.69 -1.13
C THR A 276 -5.31 8.01 -0.13
N VAL A 277 -5.93 6.98 0.45
CA VAL A 277 -7.07 7.10 1.37
C VAL A 277 -6.93 6.07 2.48
N LEU A 278 -7.40 6.42 3.68
CA LEU A 278 -7.21 5.66 4.91
C LEU A 278 -8.47 5.71 5.78
N SER A 279 -8.77 4.64 6.52
CA SER A 279 -9.85 4.62 7.51
C SER A 279 -9.38 4.39 8.95
N LEU A 280 -10.17 4.90 9.90
CA LEU A 280 -10.08 4.58 11.31
C LEU A 280 -11.45 4.26 11.95
N PRO A 281 -11.62 3.07 12.55
CA PRO A 281 -10.67 1.96 12.61
C PRO A 281 -10.43 1.33 11.22
N ASN A 282 -9.31 0.62 11.07
CA ASN A 282 -8.93 -0.09 9.84
C ASN A 282 -9.71 -1.40 9.62
N ALA A 283 -10.54 -1.79 10.58
CA ALA A 283 -11.51 -2.86 10.46
C ALA A 283 -12.77 -2.48 11.27
N LEU A 284 -13.93 -2.82 10.73
CA LEU A 284 -15.21 -2.56 11.35
C LEU A 284 -15.71 -3.81 12.09
N GLN A 285 -16.29 -3.57 13.27
CA GLN A 285 -16.89 -4.59 14.12
C GLN A 285 -18.31 -4.13 14.44
N ILE A 286 -19.28 -4.69 13.73
CA ILE A 286 -20.67 -4.24 13.81
C ILE A 286 -21.47 -5.30 14.57
N GLU A 287 -22.13 -4.88 15.64
CA GLU A 287 -23.12 -5.71 16.33
C GLU A 287 -24.39 -5.84 15.47
N ALA A 288 -25.12 -6.95 15.59
CA ALA A 288 -26.34 -7.21 14.82
C ALA A 288 -27.36 -6.05 14.90
N GLY A 289 -27.67 -5.42 13.75
CA GLY A 289 -28.56 -4.26 13.68
C GLY A 289 -27.95 -2.94 14.19
N GLY A 290 -26.63 -2.91 14.38
CA GLY A 290 -25.87 -1.77 14.85
C GLY A 290 -25.42 -0.83 13.73
N SER A 291 -25.01 0.36 14.14
CA SER A 291 -24.31 1.33 13.31
C SER A 291 -22.92 1.56 13.91
N GLN A 292 -21.90 1.67 13.07
CA GLN A 292 -20.56 2.04 13.51
C GLN A 292 -20.08 3.26 12.74
N THR A 293 -19.55 4.23 13.48
CA THR A 293 -18.87 5.39 12.90
C THR A 293 -17.40 5.10 12.69
N PHE A 294 -16.87 5.63 11.62
CA PHE A 294 -15.45 5.56 11.28
C PHE A 294 -15.04 6.86 10.58
N GLU A 295 -13.74 7.11 10.57
CA GLU A 295 -13.13 8.27 9.96
C GLU A 295 -12.45 7.84 8.67
N VAL A 296 -12.47 8.69 7.66
CA VAL A 296 -11.73 8.51 6.43
C VAL A 296 -10.90 9.76 6.17
N ALA A 297 -9.59 9.57 6.01
CA ALA A 297 -8.65 10.63 5.67
C ALA A 297 -8.19 10.49 4.22
N SER A 298 -8.25 11.58 3.48
CA SER A 298 -7.63 11.70 2.16
C SER A 298 -6.20 12.20 2.31
N LEU A 299 -5.25 11.55 1.65
CA LEU A 299 -3.88 12.01 1.48
C LEU A 299 -3.66 12.65 0.10
N CYS A 300 -4.73 12.81 -0.68
CA CYS A 300 -4.69 13.39 -2.00
C CYS A 300 -4.68 14.92 -1.95
N ALA A 301 -3.95 15.54 -2.88
CA ALA A 301 -3.93 17.00 -3.05
C ALA A 301 -5.19 17.56 -3.73
N GLN A 302 -6.07 16.68 -4.20
CA GLN A 302 -7.38 17.01 -4.76
C GLN A 302 -8.49 16.51 -3.82
N PRO A 303 -9.66 17.16 -3.81
CA PRO A 303 -10.84 16.62 -3.14
C PRO A 303 -11.20 15.24 -3.69
N LEU A 304 -11.77 14.40 -2.83
CA LEU A 304 -12.29 13.08 -3.18
C LEU A 304 -13.80 13.06 -2.97
N GLN A 305 -14.54 12.76 -4.02
CA GLN A 305 -15.99 12.56 -3.91
C GLN A 305 -16.26 11.07 -3.71
N LEU A 306 -17.06 10.72 -2.70
CA LEU A 306 -17.56 9.36 -2.57
C LEU A 306 -18.57 9.13 -3.70
N MET A 307 -18.22 8.25 -4.64
CA MET A 307 -19.03 7.94 -5.82
C MET A 307 -19.92 6.73 -5.57
N ASP A 308 -19.43 5.76 -4.82
CA ASP A 308 -20.17 4.55 -4.49
C ASP A 308 -19.66 3.89 -3.21
N PHE A 309 -20.43 2.92 -2.72
CA PHE A 309 -20.09 2.07 -1.61
C PHE A 309 -20.57 0.65 -1.90
N LEU A 310 -19.64 -0.30 -1.90
CA LEU A 310 -19.89 -1.71 -2.16
C LEU A 310 -19.69 -2.52 -0.88
N VAL A 311 -20.42 -3.62 -0.76
CA VAL A 311 -20.19 -4.63 0.28
C VAL A 311 -19.69 -5.91 -0.38
N GLY A 312 -18.83 -6.66 0.31
CA GLY A 312 -18.30 -7.92 -0.23
C GLY A 312 -19.40 -8.94 -0.52
N ASP A 313 -19.15 -9.84 -1.48
CA ASP A 313 -20.14 -10.76 -2.09
C ASP A 313 -20.96 -11.62 -1.11
N ALA A 314 -20.47 -11.82 0.11
CA ALA A 314 -21.18 -12.53 1.17
C ALA A 314 -22.36 -11.72 1.76
N LEU A 315 -22.47 -10.43 1.45
CA LEU A 315 -23.44 -9.49 1.99
C LEU A 315 -24.44 -9.06 0.91
N ASN A 316 -25.70 -8.86 1.31
CA ASN A 316 -26.73 -8.28 0.43
C ASN A 316 -26.61 -6.75 0.44
N PRO A 317 -26.27 -6.07 -0.67
CA PRO A 317 -26.08 -4.62 -0.71
C PRO A 317 -27.30 -3.81 -0.24
N ASP A 318 -28.52 -4.31 -0.47
CA ASP A 318 -29.76 -3.61 -0.09
C ASP A 318 -29.96 -3.51 1.43
N GLU A 319 -29.19 -4.28 2.21
CA GLU A 319 -29.27 -4.30 3.67
C GLU A 319 -28.29 -3.32 4.33
N TRP A 320 -27.61 -2.50 3.54
CA TRP A 320 -26.54 -1.62 4.01
C TRP A 320 -26.75 -0.18 3.60
N GLN A 321 -26.41 0.71 4.52
CA GLN A 321 -26.40 2.13 4.26
C GLN A 321 -25.14 2.76 4.83
N ILE A 322 -24.49 3.58 4.00
CA ILE A 322 -23.43 4.51 4.41
C ILE A 322 -24.00 5.92 4.49
N ASN A 323 -23.55 6.69 5.49
CA ASN A 323 -23.90 8.10 5.64
C ASN A 323 -22.63 8.91 5.99
N PRO A 324 -22.37 10.06 5.34
CA PRO A 324 -23.12 10.63 4.21
C PRO A 324 -23.16 9.72 2.98
N ALA A 325 -24.24 9.79 2.20
CA ALA A 325 -24.45 8.91 1.06
C ALA A 325 -23.50 9.24 -0.10
N PRO A 326 -23.24 8.28 -1.02
CA PRO A 326 -22.52 8.57 -2.25
C PRO A 326 -23.15 9.73 -3.04
N GLY A 327 -22.32 10.57 -3.65
CA GLY A 327 -22.70 11.81 -4.32
C GLY A 327 -22.85 13.03 -3.40
N GLU A 328 -23.15 12.83 -2.11
CA GLU A 328 -23.26 13.91 -1.12
C GLU A 328 -21.97 14.15 -0.34
N ALA A 329 -21.10 13.14 -0.26
CA ALA A 329 -19.87 13.18 0.53
C ALA A 329 -18.67 13.64 -0.32
N THR A 330 -18.01 14.72 0.10
CA THR A 330 -16.72 15.15 -0.48
C THR A 330 -15.70 15.39 0.62
N ILE A 331 -14.64 14.60 0.62
CA ILE A 331 -13.47 14.82 1.46
C ILE A 331 -12.62 15.89 0.78
N ASN A 332 -12.39 17.02 1.44
CA ASN A 332 -11.52 18.07 0.89
C ASN A 332 -10.09 17.53 0.70
N ALA A 333 -9.29 18.20 -0.13
CA ALA A 333 -7.87 17.90 -0.29
C ALA A 333 -7.15 17.86 1.08
N PHE A 334 -6.41 16.78 1.34
CA PHE A 334 -5.78 16.47 2.63
C PHE A 334 -6.76 16.54 3.82
N GLY A 335 -8.03 16.25 3.56
CA GLY A 335 -9.13 16.40 4.49
C GLY A 335 -9.53 15.09 5.15
N ILE A 336 -10.41 15.23 6.13
CA ILE A 336 -10.96 14.12 6.90
C ILE A 336 -12.48 14.23 6.86
N MET A 337 -13.16 13.12 6.75
CA MET A 337 -14.62 13.02 6.85
C MET A 337 -15.01 11.82 7.70
N TYR A 338 -16.10 11.97 8.43
CA TYR A 338 -16.68 10.89 9.23
C TYR A 338 -17.80 10.22 8.45
N PHE A 339 -17.81 8.91 8.47
CA PHE A 339 -18.84 8.08 7.90
C PHE A 339 -19.47 7.22 9.00
N SER A 340 -20.72 6.84 8.81
CA SER A 340 -21.37 5.80 9.59
C SER A 340 -21.90 4.74 8.64
N ILE A 341 -21.61 3.49 8.93
CA ILE A 341 -22.21 2.36 8.24
C ILE A 341 -23.24 1.71 9.14
N THR A 342 -24.38 1.33 8.58
CA THR A 342 -25.49 0.71 9.30
C THR A 342 -25.96 -0.52 8.57
N ASN A 343 -26.10 -1.62 9.30
CA ASN A 343 -26.78 -2.82 8.82
C ASN A 343 -28.28 -2.69 9.13
N LEU A 344 -29.10 -2.65 8.08
CA LEU A 344 -30.55 -2.42 8.16
C LEU A 344 -31.32 -3.67 8.61
N VAL A 345 -30.74 -4.85 8.41
CA VAL A 345 -31.35 -6.15 8.73
C VAL A 345 -30.44 -6.93 9.68
N PRO A 346 -30.78 -7.03 10.98
CA PRO A 346 -29.94 -7.71 11.95
C PRO A 346 -29.70 -9.17 11.57
N THR A 347 -28.43 -9.55 11.42
CA THR A 347 -28.00 -10.94 11.23
C THR A 347 -27.53 -11.57 12.54
N ARG A 348 -27.72 -12.88 12.69
CA ARG A 348 -27.18 -13.66 13.83
C ARG A 348 -25.92 -14.44 13.47
N ASP A 349 -25.54 -14.41 12.19
CA ASP A 349 -24.40 -15.16 11.70
C ASP A 349 -23.12 -14.36 11.93
N ILE A 350 -22.04 -15.07 12.24
CA ILE A 350 -20.69 -14.51 12.20
C ILE A 350 -20.34 -14.41 10.72
N ILE A 351 -20.23 -13.18 10.23
CA ILE A 351 -19.87 -12.89 8.85
C ILE A 351 -18.55 -12.12 8.91
N GLU A 352 -17.56 -12.62 8.16
CA GLU A 352 -16.34 -11.91 7.83
C GLU A 352 -16.45 -11.50 6.36
N SER A 353 -16.33 -10.21 6.09
CA SER A 353 -16.45 -9.62 4.76
C SER A 353 -15.65 -8.31 4.71
N SER A 354 -15.88 -7.50 3.70
CA SER A 354 -15.32 -6.15 3.59
C SER A 354 -16.36 -5.17 3.07
N ILE A 355 -16.02 -3.89 3.19
CA ILE A 355 -16.70 -2.80 2.54
C ILE A 355 -15.71 -2.08 1.64
N ARG A 356 -16.15 -1.64 0.47
CA ARG A 356 -15.32 -0.88 -0.46
C ARG A 356 -15.93 0.49 -0.69
N MET A 357 -15.21 1.52 -0.27
CA MET A 357 -15.56 2.91 -0.57
C MET A 357 -14.91 3.30 -1.90
N VAL A 358 -15.74 3.74 -2.85
CA VAL A 358 -15.31 4.09 -4.20
C VAL A 358 -15.29 5.60 -4.32
N PHE A 359 -14.11 6.17 -4.54
CA PHE A 359 -13.94 7.58 -4.85
C PHE A 359 -13.68 7.78 -6.34
N ASP A 360 -13.76 9.02 -6.79
CA ASP A 360 -13.53 9.42 -8.19
C ASP A 360 -12.16 9.02 -8.74
N ASN A 361 -11.11 8.99 -7.91
CA ASN A 361 -9.76 8.59 -8.33
C ASN A 361 -9.02 7.68 -7.33
N ALA A 362 -9.74 7.11 -6.36
CA ALA A 362 -9.18 6.26 -5.34
C ALA A 362 -10.24 5.27 -4.84
N TRP A 363 -9.81 4.28 -4.08
CA TRP A 363 -10.70 3.37 -3.39
C TRP A 363 -10.11 3.03 -2.02
N LEU A 364 -10.97 2.60 -1.11
CA LEU A 364 -10.58 2.13 0.21
C LEU A 364 -11.40 0.91 0.58
N GLU A 365 -10.72 -0.20 0.80
CA GLU A 365 -11.34 -1.41 1.32
C GLU A 365 -11.12 -1.52 2.83
N ILE A 366 -12.19 -1.79 3.57
CA ILE A 366 -12.19 -1.89 5.03
C ILE A 366 -12.78 -3.25 5.40
N PRO A 367 -11.99 -4.15 6.02
CA PRO A 367 -12.50 -5.39 6.58
C PRO A 367 -13.65 -5.15 7.55
N LEU A 368 -14.59 -6.08 7.56
CA LEU A 368 -15.80 -6.02 8.37
C LEU A 368 -16.04 -7.38 9.02
N SER A 369 -16.32 -7.38 10.32
CA SER A 369 -16.69 -8.59 11.07
C SER A 369 -17.94 -8.38 11.91
N PHE A 370 -18.71 -9.45 12.06
CA PHE A 370 -19.90 -9.52 12.89
C PHE A 370 -19.73 -10.50 14.04
N SER A 371 -20.13 -10.09 15.25
CA SER A 371 -20.24 -10.98 16.39
C SER A 371 -21.67 -11.06 16.89
N SER A 372 -22.16 -12.28 17.13
CA SER A 372 -23.45 -12.49 17.79
C SER A 372 -23.36 -12.07 19.25
N SER A 373 -24.22 -11.17 19.71
CA SER A 373 -24.40 -10.89 21.14
C SER A 373 -25.21 -12.02 21.78
N SER A 374 -24.55 -13.08 22.25
CA SER A 374 -25.21 -14.05 23.13
C SER A 374 -25.31 -13.46 24.54
N THR A 375 -26.52 -13.08 24.94
CA THR A 375 -26.87 -12.77 26.32
C THR A 375 -26.88 -14.06 27.15
N ALA A 376 -25.83 -14.28 27.94
CA ALA A 376 -25.87 -15.13 29.13
C ALA A 376 -25.20 -14.38 30.28
N GLU A 377 -25.91 -14.33 31.41
CA GLU A 377 -25.74 -13.48 32.58
C GLU A 377 -24.34 -13.49 33.22
N ASP A 378 -23.73 -12.31 33.33
CA ASP A 378 -23.04 -11.79 34.54
C ASP A 378 -22.84 -10.28 34.31
N PRO A 379 -23.22 -9.36 35.23
CA PRO A 379 -22.85 -7.95 35.08
C PRO A 379 -21.35 -7.79 35.32
N GLN A 380 -20.54 -8.19 34.34
CA GLN A 380 -19.16 -7.75 34.23
C GLN A 380 -19.19 -6.26 33.90
N LEU A 381 -18.98 -5.46 34.95
CA LEU A 381 -18.50 -4.09 34.84
C LEU A 381 -17.45 -4.04 33.74
N VAL A 382 -17.77 -3.35 32.65
CA VAL A 382 -16.80 -2.87 31.67
C VAL A 382 -15.62 -2.29 32.47
N PRO A 383 -14.38 -2.76 32.29
CA PRO A 383 -13.24 -2.16 32.98
C PRO A 383 -13.21 -0.69 32.62
N ALA A 384 -13.27 0.19 33.63
CA ALA A 384 -13.11 1.62 33.43
C ALA A 384 -11.76 1.85 32.74
N SER A 385 -11.78 2.36 31.50
CA SER A 385 -10.56 2.72 30.80
C SER A 385 -9.84 3.81 31.56
N VAL A 386 -8.59 3.54 31.97
CA VAL A 386 -7.75 4.55 32.63
C VAL A 386 -7.11 5.42 31.57
N HIS A 387 -7.38 6.72 31.62
CA HIS A 387 -6.83 7.71 30.70
C HIS A 387 -5.80 8.60 31.42
N VAL A 388 -4.67 8.89 30.76
CA VAL A 388 -3.64 9.81 31.25
C VAL A 388 -3.50 10.98 30.28
N HIS A 389 -3.66 12.19 30.81
CA HIS A 389 -3.49 13.43 30.09
C HIS A 389 -2.24 14.16 30.58
N ALA A 390 -1.25 14.33 29.70
CA ALA A 390 -0.01 15.04 29.99
C ALA A 390 -0.13 16.50 29.50
N SER A 391 -0.08 17.48 30.39
CA SER A 391 -0.28 18.90 30.07
C SER A 391 0.64 19.84 30.85
N PRO A 392 1.24 20.87 30.22
CA PRO A 392 1.27 21.07 28.77
C PRO A 392 2.09 19.98 28.07
N ASN A 393 1.74 19.63 26.84
CA ASN A 393 2.53 18.73 25.99
C ASN A 393 2.31 19.14 24.52
N PRO A 394 3.28 19.81 23.87
CA PRO A 394 4.67 20.02 24.29
C PRO A 394 4.86 20.94 25.50
N PHE A 395 5.92 20.74 26.29
CA PHE A 395 6.27 21.59 27.44
C PHE A 395 7.69 22.16 27.34
N SER A 396 7.90 23.33 27.93
CA SER A 396 9.23 23.99 28.02
C SER A 396 9.83 23.97 29.42
N GLU A 397 9.00 23.95 30.47
CA GLU A 397 9.44 23.95 31.87
C GLU A 397 9.09 22.64 32.57
N SER A 398 7.80 22.31 32.65
CA SER A 398 7.33 21.04 33.20
C SER A 398 6.03 20.57 32.55
N CYS A 399 5.77 19.28 32.62
CA CYS A 399 4.55 18.62 32.19
C CYS A 399 3.91 17.89 33.39
N GLU A 400 2.61 18.03 33.57
CA GLU A 400 1.81 17.36 34.60
C GLU A 400 0.93 16.25 34.00
N PHE A 401 0.81 15.12 34.69
CA PHE A 401 0.03 13.95 34.27
C PHE A 401 -1.26 13.85 35.08
N SER A 402 -2.38 14.28 34.49
CA SER A 402 -3.73 14.11 35.02
C SER A 402 -4.27 12.73 34.67
N ILE A 403 -4.81 11.99 35.64
CA ILE A 403 -5.29 10.61 35.43
C ILE A 403 -6.79 10.54 35.71
N SER A 404 -7.57 10.00 34.77
CA SER A 404 -9.01 9.78 34.91
C SER A 404 -9.37 8.31 34.66
N GLY A 405 -10.49 7.85 35.22
CA GLY A 405 -10.92 6.44 35.14
C GLY A 405 -10.15 5.47 36.05
N ALA A 406 -9.02 5.88 36.62
CA ALA A 406 -8.28 5.11 37.61
C ALA A 406 -8.99 5.08 38.98
N LYS A 407 -9.12 3.88 39.57
CA LYS A 407 -9.60 3.71 40.95
C LYS A 407 -8.54 4.05 42.00
N THR A 408 -7.26 4.02 41.61
CA THR A 408 -6.11 4.21 42.51
C THR A 408 -5.17 5.32 42.00
N ALA A 409 -4.50 6.01 42.93
CA ALA A 409 -3.49 7.01 42.57
C ALA A 409 -2.26 6.34 41.92
N PRO A 410 -1.56 7.03 41.01
CA PRO A 410 -0.39 6.47 40.35
C PRO A 410 0.73 6.23 41.37
N ARG A 411 1.34 5.05 41.31
CA ARG A 411 2.47 4.67 42.17
C ARG A 411 3.79 5.17 41.61
N GLU A 412 3.89 5.24 40.29
CA GLU A 412 5.16 5.44 39.61
C GLU A 412 4.96 6.05 38.22
N LEU A 413 5.82 7.01 37.87
CA LEU A 413 6.04 7.59 36.56
C LEU A 413 7.47 7.26 36.12
N ARG A 414 7.63 6.70 34.93
CA ARG A 414 8.92 6.46 34.28
C ARG A 414 9.01 7.23 32.98
N ILE A 415 10.16 7.82 32.66
CA ILE A 415 10.41 8.54 31.41
C ILE A 415 11.56 7.86 30.66
N TYR A 416 11.44 7.71 29.35
CA TYR A 416 12.40 7.05 28.46
C TYR A 416 12.76 7.91 27.25
N ASN A 417 13.94 7.71 26.68
CA ASN A 417 14.33 8.29 25.39
C ASN A 417 13.93 7.42 24.18
N LEU A 418 14.21 7.90 22.97
CA LEU A 418 13.95 7.20 21.69
C LEU A 418 14.65 5.84 21.55
N LYS A 419 15.73 5.59 22.30
CA LYS A 419 16.44 4.31 22.30
C LYS A 419 15.89 3.33 23.36
N GLY A 420 14.79 3.68 24.03
CA GLY A 420 14.18 2.89 25.11
C GLY A 420 14.93 2.97 26.45
N GLN A 421 15.89 3.88 26.60
CA GLN A 421 16.66 4.01 27.84
C GLN A 421 15.87 4.80 28.88
N LEU A 422 15.80 4.31 30.13
CA LEU A 422 15.16 4.98 31.25
C LEU A 422 15.96 6.24 31.64
N LEU A 423 15.29 7.38 31.67
CA LEU A 423 15.86 8.68 32.01
C LEU A 423 15.41 9.18 33.37
N ARG A 424 14.15 8.96 33.74
CA ARG A 424 13.58 9.45 35.00
C ARG A 424 12.66 8.43 35.61
N GLN A 425 12.71 8.26 36.93
CA GLN A 425 11.72 7.51 37.70
C GLN A 425 11.23 8.35 38.89
N SER A 426 9.92 8.59 38.99
CA SER A 426 9.33 9.48 39.99
C SER A 426 8.00 8.95 40.52
N ARG A 427 7.61 9.37 41.73
CA ARG A 427 6.24 9.20 42.24
C ARG A 427 5.37 10.44 42.03
N GLN A 428 5.97 11.51 41.54
CA GLN A 428 5.25 12.74 41.22
C GLN A 428 4.61 12.60 39.85
N ASN A 429 3.44 13.19 39.70
CA ASN A 429 2.74 13.29 38.43
C ASN A 429 3.25 14.47 37.60
N THR A 430 4.52 14.82 37.73
CA THR A 430 5.13 15.89 36.95
C THR A 430 6.52 15.48 36.47
N TRP A 431 6.89 15.99 35.30
CA TRP A 431 8.24 15.89 34.77
C TRP A 431 8.74 17.25 34.30
N ASP A 432 9.91 17.66 34.78
CA ASP A 432 10.57 18.95 34.52
C ASP A 432 11.58 18.86 33.35
N GLY A 433 11.55 17.77 32.59
CA GLY A 433 12.44 17.57 31.45
C GLY A 433 13.88 17.22 31.84
N ARG A 434 14.13 16.76 33.07
CA ARG A 434 15.45 16.31 33.54
C ARG A 434 15.52 14.80 33.76
N ASP A 435 16.72 14.24 33.65
CA ASP A 435 16.98 12.85 34.03
C ASP A 435 17.12 12.68 35.56
N ASP A 436 17.34 11.46 36.04
CA ASP A 436 17.56 11.14 37.46
C ASP A 436 18.85 11.77 38.03
N ALA A 437 19.80 12.15 37.16
CA ALA A 437 21.00 12.90 37.55
C ALA A 437 20.76 14.42 37.61
N GLY A 438 19.54 14.89 37.33
CA GLY A 438 19.16 16.31 37.32
C GLY A 438 19.65 17.06 36.08
N LYS A 439 20.19 16.36 35.08
CA LYS A 439 20.64 16.97 33.82
C LYS A 439 19.43 17.19 32.92
N LEU A 440 19.41 18.36 32.27
CA LEU A 440 18.35 18.69 31.32
C LEU A 440 18.44 17.78 30.10
N CYS A 441 17.34 17.11 29.79
CA CYS A 441 17.21 16.29 28.60
C CYS A 441 17.10 17.19 27.35
N PRO A 442 17.68 16.80 26.20
CA PRO A 442 17.56 17.54 24.95
C PRO A 442 16.12 17.81 24.52
N THR A 443 15.90 18.82 23.69
CA THR A 443 14.63 18.98 22.96
C THR A 443 14.37 17.73 22.13
N GLY A 444 13.17 17.17 22.21
CA GLY A 444 12.87 15.93 21.49
C GLY A 444 11.72 15.13 22.08
N LEU A 445 11.52 13.95 21.50
CA LEU A 445 10.48 13.01 21.88
C LEU A 445 10.96 12.09 23.01
N TYR A 446 10.09 11.94 24.00
CA TYR A 446 10.26 11.04 25.14
C TYR A 446 9.02 10.18 25.30
N PHE A 447 9.16 9.05 25.98
CA PHE A 447 8.04 8.20 26.36
C PHE A 447 7.87 8.22 27.86
N TYR A 448 6.63 8.14 28.33
CA TYR A 448 6.35 7.90 29.74
C TYR A 448 5.59 6.60 29.95
N ARG A 449 5.73 6.05 31.15
CA ARG A 449 4.90 4.96 31.66
C ARG A 449 4.49 5.29 33.09
N ILE A 450 3.19 5.35 33.33
CA ILE A 450 2.58 5.47 34.65
C ILE A 450 2.06 4.11 35.08
N LEU A 451 2.37 3.72 36.31
CA LEU A 451 1.94 2.47 36.92
C LEU A 451 1.07 2.78 38.14
N GLY A 452 -0.17 2.31 38.14
CA GLY A 452 -1.06 2.23 39.29
C GLY A 452 -0.99 0.87 39.99
N GLU A 453 -1.93 0.60 40.91
CA GLU A 453 -2.04 -0.75 41.51
C GLU A 453 -2.63 -1.77 40.54
N ASP A 454 -3.58 -1.35 39.73
CA ASP A 454 -4.39 -2.18 38.83
C ASP A 454 -4.37 -1.70 37.36
N TYR A 455 -3.54 -0.70 37.04
CA TYR A 455 -3.41 -0.16 35.69
C TYR A 455 -1.98 0.21 35.32
N SER A 456 -1.69 0.20 34.03
CA SER A 456 -0.52 0.86 33.47
C SER A 456 -0.91 1.65 32.24
N ALA A 457 -0.46 2.90 32.16
CA ALA A 457 -0.71 3.78 31.03
C ALA A 457 0.62 4.32 30.52
N SER A 458 0.82 4.31 29.20
CA SER A 458 2.02 4.85 28.59
C SER A 458 1.64 5.92 27.59
N GLY A 459 2.58 6.81 27.27
CA GLY A 459 2.34 7.84 26.28
C GLY A 459 3.61 8.58 25.92
N LYS A 460 3.48 9.65 25.13
CA LYS A 460 4.61 10.41 24.60
C LYS A 460 4.65 11.83 25.17
N LEU A 461 5.85 12.39 25.27
CA LEU A 461 6.13 13.75 25.74
C LEU A 461 7.05 14.45 24.75
N ILE A 462 6.72 15.68 24.41
CA ILE A 462 7.55 16.53 23.57
C ILE A 462 8.12 17.64 24.48
N LYS A 463 9.43 17.54 24.76
CA LYS A 463 10.14 18.59 25.47
C LYS A 463 10.68 19.59 24.45
N ARG A 464 10.35 20.87 24.61
CA ARG A 464 10.88 21.98 23.80
C ARG A 464 12.24 22.47 24.31
#